data_AF-A0A382FTG0-F1
#
_entry.id   AF-A0A382FTG0-F1
#
_cell.length_a   1.000
_cell.length_b   1.000
_cell.length_c   1.000
_cell.angle_alpha   90.00
_cell.angle_beta   90.00
_cell.angle_gamma   90.00
#
_symmetry.space_group_name_H-M   'P 1'
#
loop_
_entity.id
_entity.type
_entity.pdbx_description
1 polymer ?
#
loop_
_entity_poly.entity_id
_entity_poly.type
_entity_poly.pdbx_seq_one_letter_code
_entity_poly.pdbx_strand_id
1 'polypeptide(L)'
;ATLSVFKPDFDSDGIPDDVDKDDDNDGIVDTVEGESTDTDNDGSPNSKDLDSDGDGCKDVIEAGWSDEDGDGMVGILPVLVDSDGKVISIPDGTSAYSSLNDLDGNGVKDYLEVGADATLVSSPTDLTKAAGKSATFISKGSSTSGLSYTWQVSTDAGTTFNDIKQPKMIISGGVSANYNRYKYIEIYALEDIPANSGYKVVFHKSPGDGDPKEKELSYAFDKGEYYILARSGHYTDDFFVSTTGGFTLTNGYKDFNIGGVKKGKVQRWDDLQYQDGNSAFKLVDPDGDVIDSYGKVGTDGSGTSWSFNLGWFHRNDSNYSSVGFDKSQWVVHKNIYTTSGFNGKNNTASPSYPVADFDPTTNNLYSGLTNDTLTINYVQLSMDRYQYRAVIKSTAYLCDNGANTNSAELIVFLDSDDDGVGDVNDLDDDNDGILDTDEGDADDYDNDGVPNRLDLDSDGDGCNDVIEAGFIDGDSDGIIGTGTPSVDANGKVSSVSDGYTTPADGDANSVVDFLQP
;
A
#
# COMPACT_ATOMS: atom_id res chain seq x y z
N ALA A 1 69.93 34.72 13.44
CA ALA A 1 68.93 33.77 12.94
C ALA A 1 67.98 33.50 14.09
N THR A 2 66.72 33.91 13.97
CA THR A 2 65.64 33.49 14.87
C THR A 2 65.23 32.09 14.44
N LEU A 3 65.29 31.13 15.37
CA LEU A 3 64.79 29.78 15.16
C LEU A 3 63.26 29.87 15.29
N SER A 4 62.55 29.76 14.18
CA SER A 4 61.10 29.55 14.23
C SER A 4 60.87 28.05 14.40
N VAL A 5 60.38 27.65 15.57
CA VAL A 5 59.88 26.30 15.78
C VAL A 5 58.42 26.34 15.37
N PHE A 6 58.08 25.76 14.22
CA PHE A 6 56.71 25.46 13.88
C PHE A 6 56.30 24.27 14.74
N LYS A 7 55.20 24.41 15.47
CA LYS A 7 54.56 23.28 16.09
C LYS A 7 53.81 22.49 15.01
N PRO A 8 53.63 21.17 15.17
CA PRO A 8 52.67 20.40 14.36
C PRO A 8 51.28 21.04 14.39
N ASP A 9 50.58 20.89 13.27
CA ASP A 9 49.26 21.43 12.93
C ASP A 9 48.77 20.49 11.80
N PHE A 10 48.06 19.42 12.17
CA PHE A 10 47.76 18.29 11.28
C PHE A 10 46.77 18.67 10.18
N ASP A 11 45.66 19.30 10.53
CA ASP A 11 44.63 19.77 9.61
C ASP A 11 44.95 21.11 8.92
N SER A 12 46.01 21.81 9.35
CA SER A 12 46.44 23.10 8.81
C SER A 12 45.43 24.24 8.97
N ASP A 13 44.60 24.22 10.01
CA ASP A 13 43.60 25.26 10.31
C ASP A 13 44.21 26.51 10.99
N GLY A 14 45.46 26.41 11.44
CA GLY A 14 46.23 27.45 12.09
C GLY A 14 46.29 27.39 13.62
N ILE A 15 45.70 26.36 14.23
CA ILE A 15 45.78 26.00 15.65
C ILE A 15 46.75 24.82 15.79
N PRO A 16 47.83 24.93 16.58
CA PRO A 16 48.77 23.82 16.75
C PRO A 16 48.17 22.65 17.53
N ASP A 17 48.55 21.41 17.19
CA ASP A 17 48.03 20.17 17.80
C ASP A 17 48.07 20.15 19.35
N ASP A 18 49.02 20.85 19.98
CA ASP A 18 49.11 20.86 21.45
C ASP A 18 48.10 21.80 22.13
N VAL A 19 47.32 22.53 21.33
CA VAL A 19 46.25 23.44 21.72
C VAL A 19 44.91 22.97 21.16
N ASP A 20 44.92 22.42 19.94
CA ASP A 20 43.74 21.91 19.26
C ASP A 20 43.00 20.85 20.11
N LYS A 21 41.69 20.76 19.94
CA LYS A 21 40.79 19.80 20.59
C LYS A 21 40.25 18.77 19.61
N ASP A 22 40.53 18.93 18.33
CA ASP A 22 40.08 18.13 17.20
C ASP A 22 41.18 18.17 16.12
N ASP A 23 42.29 17.47 16.38
CA ASP A 23 43.56 17.60 15.65
C ASP A 23 43.43 17.32 14.13
N ASP A 24 42.42 16.59 13.68
CA ASP A 24 42.16 16.29 12.27
C ASP A 24 40.83 16.84 11.73
N ASN A 25 40.09 17.59 12.54
CA ASN A 25 38.88 18.31 12.16
C ASN A 25 37.79 17.42 11.52
N ASP A 26 37.73 16.14 11.88
CA ASP A 26 36.71 15.19 11.43
C ASP A 26 35.37 15.35 12.19
N GLY A 27 35.33 16.23 13.20
CA GLY A 27 34.15 16.53 14.00
C GLY A 27 33.95 15.64 15.23
N ILE A 28 34.89 14.73 15.47
CA ILE A 28 35.08 14.01 16.73
C ILE A 28 36.02 14.89 17.59
N VAL A 29 36.67 14.42 18.64
CA VAL A 29 37.53 15.27 19.47
C VAL A 29 38.55 14.35 20.10
N ASP A 30 39.79 14.81 20.25
CA ASP A 30 40.90 13.96 20.70
C ASP A 30 40.63 13.27 22.04
N THR A 31 39.80 13.89 22.90
CA THR A 31 39.39 13.32 24.19
C THR A 31 38.46 12.11 24.09
N VAL A 32 37.74 11.97 22.98
CA VAL A 32 36.85 10.85 22.65
C VAL A 32 37.60 9.76 21.91
N GLU A 33 38.44 10.13 20.95
CA GLU A 33 39.21 9.19 20.12
C GLU A 33 40.43 8.63 20.87
N GLY A 34 41.07 9.49 21.65
CA GLY A 34 42.24 9.19 22.45
C GLY A 34 43.54 9.40 21.69
N GLU A 35 44.33 10.35 22.15
CA GLU A 35 45.69 10.77 21.74
C GLU A 35 46.73 9.69 21.40
N SER A 36 46.49 8.43 21.75
CA SER A 36 47.40 7.31 21.52
C SER A 36 46.68 6.00 21.20
N THR A 37 45.36 6.05 21.08
CA THR A 37 44.57 4.95 20.53
C THR A 37 44.83 4.91 19.05
N ASP A 38 45.05 3.72 18.51
CA ASP A 38 45.31 3.45 17.09
C ASP A 38 44.54 2.16 16.81
N THR A 39 43.31 2.30 16.32
CA THR A 39 42.34 1.21 16.23
C THR A 39 42.75 0.21 15.14
N ASP A 40 43.12 0.68 13.96
CA ASP A 40 43.48 -0.16 12.81
C ASP A 40 44.97 -0.60 12.80
N ASN A 41 45.81 0.03 13.62
CA ASN A 41 47.25 -0.20 13.75
C ASN A 41 48.06 0.21 12.50
N ASP A 42 47.63 1.24 11.78
CA ASP A 42 48.38 1.80 10.64
C ASP A 42 49.55 2.69 11.06
N GLY A 43 49.56 3.13 12.33
CA GLY A 43 50.58 3.96 12.95
C GLY A 43 50.18 5.42 13.17
N SER A 44 48.98 5.81 12.79
CA SER A 44 48.33 7.09 13.08
C SER A 44 47.39 6.90 14.28
N PRO A 45 47.48 7.71 15.35
CA PRO A 45 46.46 7.68 16.38
C PRO A 45 45.13 8.16 15.81
N ASN A 46 44.01 7.63 16.32
CA ASN A 46 42.66 7.95 15.86
C ASN A 46 42.41 9.46 15.75
N SER A 47 42.89 10.27 16.72
CA SER A 47 42.76 11.74 16.68
C SER A 47 43.58 12.45 15.59
N LYS A 48 44.21 11.69 14.68
CA LYS A 48 45.03 12.14 13.54
C LYS A 48 44.84 11.21 12.36
N ASP A 49 43.72 10.54 12.32
CA ASP A 49 43.41 9.52 11.33
C ASP A 49 41.97 9.70 10.89
N LEU A 50 41.79 9.99 9.61
CA LEU A 50 40.47 10.28 9.05
C LEU A 50 39.64 9.00 8.77
N ASP A 51 40.14 7.83 9.18
CA ASP A 51 39.64 6.48 8.88
C ASP A 51 40.14 5.51 9.96
N SER A 52 39.78 5.80 11.22
CA SER A 52 40.37 5.19 12.42
C SER A 52 40.33 3.65 12.44
N ASP A 53 39.36 3.03 11.77
CA ASP A 53 39.24 1.58 11.69
C ASP A 53 39.76 0.96 10.38
N GLY A 54 40.17 1.80 9.43
CA GLY A 54 40.82 1.41 8.19
C GLY A 54 39.91 0.67 7.21
N ASP A 55 38.60 0.85 7.29
CA ASP A 55 37.63 0.16 6.43
C ASP A 55 37.36 0.91 5.10
N GLY A 56 37.79 2.17 5.01
CA GLY A 56 37.69 3.02 3.83
C GLY A 56 36.47 3.96 3.81
N CYS A 57 35.59 3.90 4.80
CA CYS A 57 34.69 5.00 5.15
C CYS A 57 35.45 6.01 6.00
N LYS A 58 35.02 7.27 5.98
CA LYS A 58 35.71 8.33 6.73
C LYS A 58 35.00 8.58 8.05
N ASP A 59 35.78 8.81 9.10
CA ASP A 59 35.28 8.99 10.47
C ASP A 59 34.23 10.10 10.53
N VAL A 60 34.45 11.20 9.80
CA VAL A 60 33.47 12.28 9.62
C VAL A 60 32.10 11.79 9.13
N ILE A 61 32.07 10.88 8.16
CA ILE A 61 30.84 10.30 7.61
C ILE A 61 30.22 9.39 8.66
N GLU A 62 31.00 8.48 9.22
CA GLU A 62 30.52 7.47 10.17
C GLU A 62 29.99 8.07 11.47
N ALA A 63 30.62 9.14 11.95
CA ALA A 63 30.15 9.94 13.08
C ALA A 63 28.80 10.64 12.81
N GLY A 64 28.39 10.73 11.54
CA GLY A 64 27.10 11.27 11.11
C GLY A 64 27.17 12.72 10.60
N TRP A 65 28.35 13.19 10.21
CA TRP A 65 28.57 14.52 9.69
C TRP A 65 28.62 14.52 8.16
N SER A 66 28.63 15.72 7.58
CA SER A 66 28.79 15.92 6.15
C SER A 66 30.25 16.13 5.78
N ASP A 67 30.66 15.53 4.66
CA ASP A 67 31.95 15.77 4.00
C ASP A 67 31.66 16.16 2.54
N GLU A 68 31.39 17.44 2.31
CA GLU A 68 30.89 17.92 1.02
C GLU A 68 31.95 18.00 -0.09
N ASP A 69 33.23 18.13 0.26
CA ASP A 69 34.34 18.17 -0.71
C ASP A 69 35.22 16.90 -0.72
N GLY A 70 34.91 15.93 0.13
CA GLY A 70 35.47 14.58 0.10
C GLY A 70 36.89 14.53 0.65
N ASP A 71 37.24 15.43 1.57
CA ASP A 71 38.58 15.52 2.15
C ASP A 71 38.71 14.80 3.50
N GLY A 72 37.61 14.26 4.03
CA GLY A 72 37.55 13.55 5.31
C GLY A 72 37.37 14.46 6.53
N MET A 73 37.21 15.77 6.35
CA MET A 73 37.04 16.75 7.42
C MET A 73 35.64 17.37 7.39
N VAL A 74 35.24 17.98 8.50
CA VAL A 74 33.99 18.73 8.57
C VAL A 74 34.12 20.09 7.88
N GLY A 75 33.13 20.39 7.03
CA GLY A 75 32.95 21.71 6.44
C GLY A 75 33.58 21.82 5.05
N ILE A 76 33.75 23.05 4.56
CA ILE A 76 34.37 23.32 3.25
C ILE A 76 35.36 24.47 3.36
N LEU A 77 36.37 24.48 2.49
CA LEU A 77 37.38 25.54 2.49
C LEU A 77 36.80 26.95 2.16
N PRO A 78 37.20 28.00 2.92
CA PRO A 78 38.08 27.96 4.09
C PRO A 78 37.37 27.45 5.35
N VAL A 79 37.97 26.45 6.01
CA VAL A 79 37.55 25.97 7.34
C VAL A 79 37.78 27.09 8.36
N LEU A 80 36.76 27.40 9.15
CA LEU A 80 36.84 28.33 10.26
C LEU A 80 36.67 27.53 11.55
N VAL A 81 37.58 27.73 12.48
CA VAL A 81 37.53 27.12 13.80
C VAL A 81 37.35 28.15 14.91
N ASP A 82 36.91 27.70 16.08
CA ASP A 82 36.86 28.51 17.29
C ASP A 82 38.23 28.63 17.98
N SER A 83 38.28 29.15 19.22
CA SER A 83 39.55 29.31 19.94
C SER A 83 40.14 28.00 20.46
N ASP A 84 39.35 26.94 20.46
CA ASP A 84 39.70 25.62 20.95
C ASP A 84 40.02 24.66 19.77
N GLY A 85 40.02 25.14 18.52
CA GLY A 85 40.33 24.33 17.32
C GLY A 85 39.11 23.67 16.66
N LYS A 86 37.90 23.85 17.20
CA LYS A 86 36.72 23.18 16.65
C LYS A 86 36.12 23.88 15.45
N VAL A 87 35.75 23.14 14.41
CA VAL A 87 35.05 23.64 13.21
C VAL A 87 33.73 24.33 13.55
N ILE A 88 33.57 25.56 13.04
CA ILE A 88 32.34 26.36 13.11
C ILE A 88 31.77 26.72 11.72
N SER A 89 32.46 26.36 10.64
CA SER A 89 32.08 26.66 9.25
C SER A 89 31.32 25.51 8.56
N ILE A 90 30.21 25.06 9.14
CA ILE A 90 29.41 23.95 8.59
C ILE A 90 28.30 24.51 7.67
N PRO A 91 28.38 24.34 6.33
CA PRO A 91 27.50 25.05 5.39
C PRO A 91 26.05 24.59 5.41
N ASP A 92 25.81 23.31 5.68
CA ASP A 92 24.48 22.70 5.67
C ASP A 92 23.68 22.93 6.98
N GLY A 93 24.35 23.50 8.00
CA GLY A 93 23.77 23.79 9.30
C GLY A 93 23.64 22.58 10.22
N THR A 94 24.27 21.45 9.89
CA THR A 94 24.47 20.35 10.83
C THR A 94 25.38 20.78 11.98
N SER A 95 25.33 20.03 13.08
CA SER A 95 26.17 20.27 14.25
C SER A 95 27.13 19.10 14.39
N ALA A 96 28.37 19.28 13.96
CA ALA A 96 29.48 18.44 14.40
C ALA A 96 29.60 18.46 15.93
N TYR A 97 30.39 17.55 16.49
CA TYR A 97 30.59 17.39 17.94
C TYR A 97 29.32 17.02 18.71
N SER A 98 28.32 16.43 18.05
CA SER A 98 27.11 15.94 18.71
C SER A 98 27.23 14.45 19.07
N SER A 99 26.12 13.74 19.21
CA SER A 99 26.18 12.32 19.62
C SER A 99 26.65 11.45 18.45
N LEU A 100 27.81 10.81 18.60
CA LEU A 100 28.37 9.90 17.60
C LEU A 100 27.44 8.71 17.32
N ASN A 101 27.37 8.31 16.06
CA ASN A 101 26.62 7.14 15.63
C ASN A 101 27.12 5.85 16.28
N ASP A 102 26.17 4.95 16.46
CA ASP A 102 26.33 3.55 16.87
C ASP A 102 25.12 2.85 16.25
N LEU A 103 25.20 2.60 14.94
CA LEU A 103 24.03 2.25 14.11
C LEU A 103 23.41 0.91 14.52
N ASP A 104 24.22 -0.03 14.99
CA ASP A 104 23.76 -1.34 15.46
C ASP A 104 23.49 -1.40 16.98
N GLY A 105 23.86 -0.36 17.73
CA GLY A 105 23.60 -0.20 19.16
C GLY A 105 24.44 -1.13 20.04
N ASN A 106 25.57 -1.61 19.54
CA ASN A 106 26.43 -2.54 20.28
C ASN A 106 27.36 -1.84 21.29
N GLY A 107 27.45 -0.50 21.22
CA GLY A 107 28.20 0.35 22.15
C GLY A 107 29.63 0.68 21.71
N VAL A 108 30.10 0.13 20.60
CA VAL A 108 31.26 0.65 19.85
C VAL A 108 30.72 1.67 18.84
N LYS A 109 31.51 2.68 18.53
CA LYS A 109 31.10 3.76 17.62
C LYS A 109 31.48 3.37 16.21
N ASP A 110 30.63 3.69 15.22
CA ASP A 110 30.80 3.18 13.86
C ASP A 110 32.20 3.52 13.29
N TYR A 111 32.74 4.73 13.54
CA TYR A 111 34.12 5.12 13.15
C TYR A 111 35.26 4.28 13.75
N LEU A 112 34.94 3.32 14.64
CA LEU A 112 35.88 2.39 15.26
C LEU A 112 35.56 0.93 14.90
N GLU A 113 34.58 0.69 14.03
CA GLU A 113 34.02 -0.61 13.73
C GLU A 113 34.20 -1.03 12.28
N VAL A 114 35.25 -1.81 12.02
CA VAL A 114 35.55 -2.30 10.67
C VAL A 114 34.31 -2.85 9.96
N GLY A 115 33.84 -2.06 9.01
CA GLY A 115 32.67 -2.31 8.19
C GLY A 115 33.01 -2.92 6.84
N ALA A 116 31.94 -3.30 6.15
CA ALA A 116 32.01 -3.71 4.75
C ALA A 116 30.63 -3.61 4.12
N ASP A 117 30.61 -3.40 2.80
CA ASP A 117 29.40 -3.50 2.00
C ASP A 117 28.71 -4.85 2.19
N ALA A 118 27.39 -4.85 2.30
CA ALA A 118 26.61 -6.06 2.22
C ALA A 118 26.81 -6.75 0.85
N THR A 119 26.96 -8.07 0.89
CA THR A 119 27.10 -8.89 -0.30
C THR A 119 25.82 -9.65 -0.61
N LEU A 120 25.51 -9.80 -1.90
CA LEU A 120 24.35 -10.56 -2.37
C LEU A 120 24.61 -12.07 -2.30
N VAL A 121 23.73 -12.81 -1.62
CA VAL A 121 23.75 -14.28 -1.56
C VAL A 121 22.73 -14.88 -2.53
N SER A 122 21.49 -14.38 -2.52
CA SER A 122 20.45 -14.81 -3.46
C SER A 122 19.44 -13.70 -3.74
N SER A 123 18.97 -13.67 -4.99
CA SER A 123 17.90 -12.80 -5.47
C SER A 123 16.53 -13.49 -5.34
N PRO A 124 15.42 -12.73 -5.31
CA PRO A 124 14.09 -13.31 -5.43
C PRO A 124 13.89 -13.96 -6.81
N THR A 125 12.89 -14.83 -6.91
CA THR A 125 12.55 -15.56 -8.15
C THR A 125 11.13 -15.23 -8.60
N ASP A 126 10.90 -15.29 -9.91
CA ASP A 126 9.60 -15.04 -10.52
C ASP A 126 8.50 -15.93 -9.90
N LEU A 127 7.29 -15.39 -9.82
CA LEU A 127 6.12 -16.07 -9.29
C LEU A 127 4.93 -15.92 -10.23
N THR A 128 4.11 -16.95 -10.28
CA THR A 128 2.78 -16.90 -10.92
C THR A 128 1.74 -17.18 -9.84
N LYS A 129 0.77 -16.28 -9.67
CA LYS A 129 -0.24 -16.34 -8.61
C LYS A 129 -1.60 -15.88 -9.11
N ALA A 130 -2.65 -16.59 -8.71
CA ALA A 130 -4.01 -16.12 -8.84
C ALA A 130 -4.21 -14.83 -8.03
N ALA A 131 -5.10 -13.95 -8.52
CA ALA A 131 -5.54 -12.79 -7.78
C ALA A 131 -6.15 -13.20 -6.42
N GLY A 132 -6.03 -12.33 -5.43
CA GLY A 132 -6.48 -12.57 -4.06
C GLY A 132 -5.61 -13.52 -3.22
N LYS A 133 -4.64 -14.22 -3.81
CA LYS A 133 -3.71 -15.09 -3.08
C LYS A 133 -2.51 -14.32 -2.52
N SER A 134 -1.79 -14.94 -1.58
CA SER A 134 -0.53 -14.41 -1.07
C SER A 134 0.67 -14.78 -1.97
N ALA A 135 1.61 -13.86 -2.15
CA ALA A 135 2.90 -14.09 -2.81
C ALA A 135 4.08 -13.77 -1.88
N THR A 136 5.17 -14.52 -1.95
CA THR A 136 6.34 -14.33 -1.07
C THR A 136 7.62 -14.30 -1.88
N PHE A 137 8.35 -13.20 -1.80
CA PHE A 137 9.68 -13.02 -2.38
C PHE A 137 10.73 -13.09 -1.29
N ILE A 138 11.83 -13.80 -1.55
CA ILE A 138 12.92 -14.00 -0.59
C ILE A 138 14.23 -13.55 -1.22
N SER A 139 14.94 -12.68 -0.50
CA SER A 139 16.27 -12.19 -0.84
C SER A 139 17.22 -12.52 0.30
N LYS A 140 18.48 -12.86 0.02
CA LYS A 140 19.47 -13.11 1.08
C LYS A 140 20.73 -12.32 0.80
N GLY A 141 21.23 -11.64 1.82
CA GLY A 141 22.56 -11.04 1.82
C GLY A 141 23.47 -11.65 2.88
N SER A 142 24.71 -11.18 2.90
CA SER A 142 25.70 -11.48 3.94
C SER A 142 26.52 -10.23 4.22
N SER A 143 26.76 -9.95 5.49
CA SER A 143 27.68 -8.91 5.98
C SER A 143 28.43 -9.45 7.21
N THR A 144 29.50 -8.78 7.62
CA THR A 144 30.14 -8.96 8.93
C THR A 144 29.26 -8.47 10.07
N SER A 145 28.35 -7.54 9.80
CA SER A 145 27.36 -6.99 10.73
C SER A 145 25.92 -7.47 10.40
N GLY A 146 24.93 -6.87 11.06
CA GLY A 146 23.52 -7.07 10.72
C GLY A 146 23.17 -6.59 9.31
N LEU A 147 21.98 -6.97 8.83
CA LEU A 147 21.50 -6.57 7.51
C LEU A 147 20.16 -5.84 7.63
N SER A 148 20.02 -4.77 6.85
CA SER A 148 18.75 -4.11 6.57
C SER A 148 18.34 -4.38 5.12
N TYR A 149 17.03 -4.41 4.90
CA TYR A 149 16.44 -4.64 3.60
C TYR A 149 15.47 -3.49 3.29
N THR A 150 15.51 -2.99 2.06
CA THR A 150 14.49 -2.10 1.51
C THR A 150 13.93 -2.75 0.26
N TRP A 151 12.65 -3.14 0.29
CA TRP A 151 11.99 -3.71 -0.88
C TRP A 151 11.50 -2.62 -1.84
N GLN A 152 11.74 -2.84 -3.12
CA GLN A 152 11.36 -1.94 -4.21
C GLN A 152 10.48 -2.67 -5.22
N VAL A 153 9.55 -1.93 -5.82
CA VAL A 153 8.68 -2.39 -6.89
C VAL A 153 8.88 -1.56 -8.15
N SER A 154 8.80 -2.21 -9.29
CA SER A 154 8.71 -1.60 -10.61
C SER A 154 7.38 -1.96 -11.24
N THR A 155 6.68 -0.95 -11.75
CA THR A 155 5.42 -1.08 -12.49
C THR A 155 5.60 -0.82 -13.98
N ASP A 156 6.85 -0.69 -14.45
CA ASP A 156 7.24 -0.26 -15.80
C ASP A 156 8.29 -1.20 -16.42
N ALA A 157 8.11 -2.49 -16.17
CA ALA A 157 8.94 -3.59 -16.66
C ALA A 157 10.44 -3.46 -16.29
N GLY A 158 10.72 -2.95 -15.09
CA GLY A 158 12.06 -2.84 -14.53
C GLY A 158 12.81 -1.55 -14.93
N THR A 159 12.12 -0.58 -15.53
CA THR A 159 12.76 0.68 -15.95
C THR A 159 13.06 1.57 -14.74
N THR A 160 12.09 1.70 -13.83
CA THR A 160 12.24 2.41 -12.56
C THR A 160 11.80 1.53 -11.40
N PHE A 161 12.49 1.68 -10.26
CA PHE A 161 12.18 0.97 -9.02
C PHE A 161 11.98 2.00 -7.91
N ASN A 162 10.85 1.90 -7.22
CA ASN A 162 10.52 2.77 -6.10
C ASN A 162 10.37 1.93 -4.84
N ASP A 163 10.77 2.49 -3.69
CA ASP A 163 10.58 1.85 -2.40
C ASP A 163 9.09 1.57 -2.15
N ILE A 164 8.78 0.36 -1.71
CA ILE A 164 7.40 -0.03 -1.43
C ILE A 164 6.95 0.66 -0.14
N LYS A 165 5.92 1.49 -0.26
CA LYS A 165 5.25 2.17 0.86
C LYS A 165 3.94 1.47 1.19
N GLN A 166 3.58 1.46 2.48
CA GLN A 166 2.20 1.09 2.87
C GLN A 166 1.27 2.29 2.67
N PRO A 167 0.00 2.05 2.28
CA PRO A 167 -1.01 3.09 2.34
C PRO A 167 -1.17 3.59 3.78
N LYS A 168 -1.27 4.90 3.98
CA LYS A 168 -1.58 5.47 5.32
C LYS A 168 -3.06 5.58 5.60
N MET A 169 -3.89 5.42 4.57
CA MET A 169 -5.34 5.60 4.61
C MET A 169 -5.99 4.83 3.48
N ILE A 170 -7.29 4.57 3.62
CA ILE A 170 -8.05 3.75 2.69
C ILE A 170 -9.48 4.30 2.55
N ILE A 171 -10.08 4.17 1.38
CA ILE A 171 -11.52 4.43 1.19
C ILE A 171 -12.26 3.26 1.84
N SER A 172 -13.12 3.54 2.80
CA SER A 172 -13.90 2.50 3.51
C SER A 172 -15.33 2.38 2.99
N GLY A 173 -15.89 3.44 2.41
CA GLY A 173 -17.21 3.40 1.81
C GLY A 173 -17.67 4.73 1.22
N GLY A 174 -18.90 4.74 0.70
CA GLY A 174 -19.51 5.92 0.13
C GLY A 174 -21.00 5.73 -0.14
N VAL A 175 -21.71 6.85 -0.26
CA VAL A 175 -23.17 6.89 -0.36
C VAL A 175 -23.61 7.88 -1.42
N SER A 176 -24.59 7.45 -2.22
CA SER A 176 -25.35 8.29 -3.14
C SER A 176 -26.83 8.14 -2.84
N ALA A 177 -27.45 9.07 -2.12
CA ALA A 177 -28.85 8.96 -1.73
C ALA A 177 -29.68 10.22 -2.05
N ASN A 178 -30.96 9.97 -2.35
CA ASN A 178 -32.03 10.97 -2.55
C ASN A 178 -31.69 12.09 -3.55
N TYR A 179 -31.57 11.74 -4.84
CA TYR A 179 -31.47 12.64 -6.01
C TYR A 179 -30.72 13.96 -5.72
N ASN A 180 -29.51 13.83 -5.17
CA ASN A 180 -28.51 14.87 -4.85
C ASN A 180 -28.33 15.21 -3.36
N ARG A 181 -29.21 14.83 -2.44
CA ARG A 181 -29.15 15.37 -1.06
C ARG A 181 -28.01 14.81 -0.22
N TYR A 182 -27.86 13.50 -0.19
CA TYR A 182 -26.94 12.82 0.72
C TYR A 182 -25.82 12.17 -0.11
N LYS A 183 -24.61 12.71 0.03
CA LYS A 183 -23.43 12.36 -0.78
C LYS A 183 -22.22 12.32 0.14
N TYR A 184 -21.65 11.14 0.30
CA TYR A 184 -20.59 10.89 1.27
C TYR A 184 -19.51 10.00 0.69
N ILE A 185 -18.27 10.26 1.11
CA ILE A 185 -17.14 9.34 1.00
C ILE A 185 -16.53 9.20 2.37
N GLU A 186 -16.31 7.97 2.82
CA GLU A 186 -15.75 7.63 4.11
C GLU A 186 -14.35 7.04 3.94
N ILE A 187 -13.40 7.58 4.68
CA ILE A 187 -11.98 7.22 4.63
C ILE A 187 -11.57 6.79 6.04
N TYR A 188 -10.71 5.79 6.14
CA TYR A 188 -10.17 5.30 7.39
C TYR A 188 -8.65 5.50 7.44
N ALA A 189 -8.13 5.95 8.59
CA ALA A 189 -6.70 6.09 8.84
C ALA A 189 -6.05 4.77 9.28
N LEU A 190 -5.04 4.32 8.53
CA LEU A 190 -4.19 3.18 8.87
C LEU A 190 -3.01 3.61 9.75
N GLU A 191 -2.62 4.89 9.67
CA GLU A 191 -1.57 5.55 10.45
C GLU A 191 -2.00 6.97 10.87
N ASP A 192 -1.20 7.61 11.73
CA ASP A 192 -1.42 9.01 12.11
C ASP A 192 -1.13 9.93 10.91
N ILE A 193 -2.07 10.82 10.58
CA ILE A 193 -1.95 11.74 9.45
C ILE A 193 -2.00 13.20 9.94
N PRO A 194 -0.95 14.00 9.69
CA PRO A 194 -0.96 15.43 10.00
C PRO A 194 -2.01 16.21 9.21
N ALA A 195 -2.38 17.39 9.69
CA ALA A 195 -3.29 18.27 8.96
C ALA A 195 -2.64 18.86 7.72
N ASN A 196 -3.39 18.97 6.62
CA ASN A 196 -2.91 19.49 5.33
C ASN A 196 -1.67 18.75 4.81
N SER A 197 -1.68 17.43 4.97
CA SER A 197 -0.58 16.56 4.54
C SER A 197 -0.46 16.44 3.02
N GLY A 198 -1.36 17.04 2.23
CA GLY A 198 -1.35 16.95 0.76
C GLY A 198 -2.16 15.78 0.18
N TYR A 199 -2.69 14.87 1.01
CA TYR A 199 -3.56 13.78 0.56
C TYR A 199 -4.87 14.30 -0.03
N LYS A 200 -5.33 13.67 -1.12
CA LYS A 200 -6.51 14.10 -1.87
C LYS A 200 -7.44 12.95 -2.21
N VAL A 201 -8.75 13.22 -2.22
CA VAL A 201 -9.74 12.40 -2.92
C VAL A 201 -10.05 13.02 -4.27
N VAL A 202 -10.07 12.20 -5.31
CA VAL A 202 -10.36 12.62 -6.68
C VAL A 202 -11.50 11.79 -7.26
N PHE A 203 -12.45 12.44 -7.94
CA PHE A 203 -13.49 11.76 -8.74
C PHE A 203 -13.81 12.53 -10.02
N HIS A 204 -14.46 11.86 -10.98
CA HIS A 204 -15.04 12.49 -12.16
C HIS A 204 -16.56 12.45 -12.09
N LYS A 205 -17.21 13.51 -12.56
CA LYS A 205 -18.67 13.50 -12.74
C LYS A 205 -19.04 12.59 -13.91
N SER A 206 -20.08 11.78 -13.71
CA SER A 206 -20.64 10.94 -14.75
C SER A 206 -21.98 11.48 -15.32
N PRO A 207 -22.28 11.27 -16.62
CA PRO A 207 -21.32 11.05 -17.70
C PRO A 207 -20.65 12.37 -18.12
N GLY A 208 -19.36 12.30 -18.47
CA GLY A 208 -18.71 13.33 -19.31
C GLY A 208 -18.25 14.61 -18.61
N ASP A 209 -17.42 14.53 -17.57
CA ASP A 209 -16.59 15.65 -17.16
C ASP A 209 -15.14 15.43 -17.59
N GLY A 210 -14.56 16.42 -18.29
CA GLY A 210 -13.15 16.44 -18.63
C GLY A 210 -12.27 16.90 -17.46
N ASP A 211 -12.87 17.46 -16.41
CA ASP A 211 -12.15 18.02 -15.26
C ASP A 211 -12.38 17.18 -13.98
N PRO A 212 -11.34 16.54 -13.41
CA PRO A 212 -11.44 15.90 -12.12
C PRO A 212 -11.84 16.90 -11.03
N LYS A 213 -12.65 16.40 -10.08
CA LYS A 213 -12.96 17.10 -8.84
C LYS A 213 -12.02 16.54 -7.77
N GLU A 214 -11.23 17.42 -7.18
CA GLU A 214 -10.24 17.05 -6.17
C GLU A 214 -10.54 17.73 -4.83
N LYS A 215 -10.27 17.01 -3.73
CA LYS A 215 -10.38 17.54 -2.38
C LYS A 215 -9.22 17.11 -1.53
N GLU A 216 -8.43 18.09 -1.11
CA GLU A 216 -7.39 17.88 -0.10
C GLU A 216 -8.00 17.69 1.30
N LEU A 217 -7.50 16.69 2.02
CA LEU A 217 -7.89 16.38 3.39
C LEU A 217 -7.21 17.37 4.36
N SER A 218 -7.99 18.32 4.89
CA SER A 218 -7.43 19.45 5.65
C SER A 218 -7.29 19.24 7.16
N TYR A 219 -7.69 18.10 7.71
CA TYR A 219 -7.65 17.86 9.15
C TYR A 219 -6.60 16.81 9.48
N ALA A 220 -6.01 16.93 10.68
CA ALA A 220 -5.27 15.84 11.29
C ALA A 220 -6.27 14.81 11.82
N PHE A 221 -5.90 13.53 11.72
CA PHE A 221 -6.66 12.42 12.25
C PHE A 221 -5.70 11.28 12.62
N ASP A 222 -5.92 10.71 13.80
CA ASP A 222 -5.04 9.68 14.36
C ASP A 222 -5.35 8.32 13.71
N LYS A 223 -4.40 7.39 13.80
CA LYS A 223 -4.58 5.99 13.40
C LYS A 223 -5.89 5.44 13.97
N GLY A 224 -6.72 4.88 13.09
CA GLY A 224 -8.01 4.29 13.41
C GLY A 224 -9.17 5.26 13.55
N GLU A 225 -8.99 6.54 13.22
CA GLU A 225 -10.08 7.50 13.06
C GLU A 225 -10.64 7.51 11.62
N TYR A 226 -11.86 8.01 11.50
CA TYR A 226 -12.56 8.12 10.22
C TYR A 226 -12.63 9.57 9.73
N TYR A 227 -12.67 9.72 8.41
CA TYR A 227 -12.82 11.01 7.73
C TYR A 227 -13.96 10.93 6.72
N ILE A 228 -15.01 11.72 6.94
CA ILE A 228 -16.15 11.81 6.03
C ILE A 228 -16.05 13.09 5.21
N LEU A 229 -15.95 12.93 3.89
CA LEU A 229 -16.23 13.97 2.93
C LEU A 229 -17.73 14.00 2.67
N ALA A 230 -18.38 15.12 2.99
CA ALA A 230 -19.83 15.27 2.85
C ALA A 230 -20.17 16.45 1.93
N ARG A 231 -21.22 16.29 1.11
CA ARG A 231 -21.78 17.42 0.36
C ARG A 231 -22.20 18.55 1.30
N SER A 232 -21.96 19.79 0.89
CA SER A 232 -22.38 20.96 1.65
C SER A 232 -23.91 21.09 1.75
N GLY A 233 -24.36 21.33 2.98
CA GLY A 233 -25.77 21.34 3.38
C GLY A 233 -25.86 20.62 4.72
N HIS A 234 -26.59 21.17 5.69
CA HIS A 234 -26.63 20.64 7.07
C HIS A 234 -27.48 19.36 7.16
N TYR A 235 -27.07 18.30 6.47
CA TYR A 235 -27.86 17.08 6.30
C TYR A 235 -27.12 15.79 6.70
N THR A 236 -25.84 15.86 7.10
CA THR A 236 -25.05 14.69 7.51
C THR A 236 -25.60 14.03 8.76
N ASP A 237 -25.85 14.80 9.82
CA ASP A 237 -26.54 14.33 11.03
C ASP A 237 -27.97 13.86 10.74
N ASP A 238 -28.69 14.54 9.84
CA ASP A 238 -30.05 14.17 9.43
C ASP A 238 -30.12 12.79 8.76
N PHE A 239 -29.12 12.43 7.94
CA PHE A 239 -29.01 11.14 7.26
C PHE A 239 -28.73 9.99 8.24
N PHE A 240 -27.81 10.21 9.18
CA PHE A 240 -27.37 9.21 10.16
C PHE A 240 -28.13 9.27 11.50
N VAL A 241 -29.20 10.05 11.62
CA VAL A 241 -29.87 10.41 12.90
C VAL A 241 -30.38 9.24 13.76
N SER A 242 -30.29 8.03 13.27
CA SER A 242 -30.87 6.79 13.82
C SER A 242 -29.96 5.58 13.65
N THR A 243 -28.68 5.80 13.32
CA THR A 243 -27.69 4.71 13.34
C THR A 243 -27.53 4.16 14.74
N THR A 244 -27.35 2.85 14.83
CA THR A 244 -27.04 2.16 16.09
C THR A 244 -25.82 2.82 16.74
N GLY A 245 -25.92 3.18 18.02
CA GLY A 245 -24.86 3.91 18.73
C GLY A 245 -24.94 5.44 18.68
N GLY A 246 -25.83 6.02 17.85
CA GLY A 246 -26.16 7.45 17.85
C GLY A 246 -25.08 8.35 17.22
N PHE A 247 -25.21 8.64 15.92
CA PHE A 247 -24.35 9.60 15.22
C PHE A 247 -24.63 11.04 15.68
N THR A 248 -23.60 11.72 16.17
CA THR A 248 -23.71 13.13 16.61
C THR A 248 -22.61 13.99 16.02
N LEU A 249 -22.98 15.18 15.55
CA LEU A 249 -22.04 16.19 15.08
C LEU A 249 -21.74 17.20 16.18
N THR A 250 -20.47 17.50 16.35
CA THR A 250 -19.95 18.43 17.37
C THR A 250 -18.96 19.41 16.75
N ASN A 251 -18.47 20.36 17.56
CA ASN A 251 -17.44 21.33 17.14
C ASN A 251 -17.77 22.08 15.83
N GLY A 252 -19.01 22.55 15.71
CA GLY A 252 -19.47 23.23 14.50
C GLY A 252 -19.57 22.33 13.27
N TYR A 253 -20.02 21.07 13.46
CA TYR A 253 -20.20 20.06 12.42
C TYR A 253 -18.90 19.52 11.80
N LYS A 254 -17.78 19.60 12.54
CA LYS A 254 -16.46 19.15 12.09
C LYS A 254 -16.06 17.80 12.65
N ASP A 255 -16.62 17.44 13.81
CA ASP A 255 -16.30 16.19 14.49
C ASP A 255 -17.58 15.36 14.59
N PHE A 256 -17.51 14.07 14.27
CA PHE A 256 -18.59 13.13 14.50
C PHE A 256 -18.21 12.11 15.58
N ASN A 257 -19.22 11.66 16.32
CA ASN A 257 -19.09 10.56 17.28
C ASN A 257 -20.21 9.55 17.04
N ILE A 258 -19.86 8.26 17.12
CA ILE A 258 -20.78 7.12 17.09
C ILE A 258 -20.42 6.25 18.31
N GLY A 259 -21.42 5.82 19.08
CA GLY A 259 -21.19 4.98 20.25
C GLY A 259 -20.52 3.65 19.89
N GLY A 260 -19.34 3.40 20.46
CA GLY A 260 -18.57 2.17 20.22
C GLY A 260 -17.45 2.30 19.17
N VAL A 261 -17.41 3.39 18.41
CA VAL A 261 -16.40 3.63 17.35
C VAL A 261 -15.51 4.81 17.71
N LYS A 262 -14.24 4.78 17.27
CA LYS A 262 -13.30 5.90 17.43
C LYS A 262 -13.83 7.13 16.67
N LYS A 263 -13.51 8.32 17.16
CA LYS A 263 -14.05 9.59 16.66
C LYS A 263 -13.60 9.85 15.22
N GLY A 264 -14.32 10.72 14.50
CA GLY A 264 -13.95 11.07 13.14
C GLY A 264 -14.19 12.53 12.77
N LYS A 265 -13.62 12.94 11.64
CA LYS A 265 -13.76 14.29 11.09
C LYS A 265 -14.80 14.32 9.98
N VAL A 266 -15.51 15.43 9.85
CA VAL A 266 -16.36 15.73 8.71
C VAL A 266 -15.84 16.98 8.03
N GLN A 267 -15.51 16.87 6.76
CA GLN A 267 -15.15 18.00 5.90
C GLN A 267 -16.19 18.15 4.80
N ARG A 268 -16.60 19.39 4.56
CA ARG A 268 -17.57 19.70 3.51
C ARG A 268 -16.88 19.85 2.15
N TRP A 269 -17.55 19.35 1.13
CA TRP A 269 -17.10 19.44 -0.25
C TRP A 269 -18.29 19.69 -1.19
N ASP A 270 -18.35 20.89 -1.79
CA ASP A 270 -19.44 21.29 -2.68
C ASP A 270 -19.51 20.41 -3.93
N ASP A 271 -18.36 20.02 -4.50
CA ASP A 271 -18.34 19.27 -5.75
C ASP A 271 -18.95 17.88 -5.63
N LEU A 272 -19.05 17.29 -4.42
CA LEU A 272 -19.77 16.03 -4.22
C LEU A 272 -21.23 16.07 -4.68
N GLN A 273 -21.79 17.25 -4.95
CA GLN A 273 -23.08 17.36 -5.64
C GLN A 273 -23.11 16.74 -7.05
N TYR A 274 -21.95 16.58 -7.69
CA TYR A 274 -21.78 15.99 -9.02
C TYR A 274 -21.58 14.48 -8.98
N GLN A 275 -21.43 13.92 -7.78
CA GLN A 275 -21.46 12.48 -7.57
C GLN A 275 -22.89 11.98 -7.78
N ASP A 276 -23.07 10.98 -8.65
CA ASP A 276 -24.39 10.50 -9.07
C ASP A 276 -24.66 9.03 -8.71
N GLY A 277 -23.69 8.34 -8.14
CA GLY A 277 -23.73 6.90 -7.85
C GLY A 277 -23.12 6.05 -8.95
N ASN A 278 -22.75 6.66 -10.09
CA ASN A 278 -21.97 6.06 -11.16
C ASN A 278 -20.56 6.65 -11.19
N SER A 279 -20.13 7.29 -10.09
CA SER A 279 -18.84 7.98 -9.99
C SER A 279 -17.81 7.12 -9.28
N ALA A 280 -16.60 7.04 -9.82
CA ALA A 280 -15.47 6.34 -9.23
C ALA A 280 -14.58 7.32 -8.45
N PHE A 281 -13.88 6.83 -7.43
CA PHE A 281 -13.03 7.62 -6.55
C PHE A 281 -11.62 7.04 -6.50
N LYS A 282 -10.63 7.91 -6.30
CA LYS A 282 -9.28 7.52 -5.92
C LYS A 282 -8.78 8.37 -4.78
N LEU A 283 -7.96 7.76 -3.94
CA LEU A 283 -7.20 8.40 -2.89
C LEU A 283 -5.76 8.55 -3.39
N VAL A 284 -5.24 9.76 -3.31
CA VAL A 284 -3.94 10.14 -3.85
C VAL A 284 -3.08 10.67 -2.72
N ASP A 285 -1.83 10.25 -2.67
CA ASP A 285 -0.86 10.71 -1.69
C ASP A 285 -0.24 12.06 -2.08
N PRO A 286 0.63 12.65 -1.23
CA PRO A 286 1.24 13.96 -1.50
C PRO A 286 2.21 13.95 -2.68
N ASP A 287 2.77 12.79 -3.02
CA ASP A 287 3.68 12.60 -4.15
C ASP A 287 2.93 12.50 -5.48
N GLY A 288 1.61 12.24 -5.42
CA GLY A 288 0.70 12.15 -6.57
C GLY A 288 0.34 10.71 -6.94
N ASP A 289 0.79 9.73 -6.15
CA ASP A 289 0.53 8.31 -6.38
C ASP A 289 -0.87 7.93 -5.90
N VAL A 290 -1.53 7.05 -6.65
CA VAL A 290 -2.80 6.47 -6.23
C VAL A 290 -2.51 5.42 -5.17
N ILE A 291 -3.11 5.56 -3.99
CA ILE A 291 -2.94 4.62 -2.88
C ILE A 291 -4.19 3.77 -2.64
N ASP A 292 -5.35 4.21 -3.11
CA ASP A 292 -6.58 3.42 -3.06
C ASP A 292 -7.62 3.89 -4.09
N SER A 293 -8.55 3.02 -4.47
CA SER A 293 -9.57 3.33 -5.47
C SER A 293 -10.87 2.57 -5.29
N TYR A 294 -11.96 3.19 -5.74
CA TYR A 294 -13.29 2.58 -5.90
C TYR A 294 -13.81 2.89 -7.29
N GLY A 295 -14.11 1.86 -8.09
CA GLY A 295 -14.45 1.99 -9.49
C GLY A 295 -13.29 2.50 -10.36
N LYS A 296 -13.57 2.71 -11.64
CA LYS A 296 -12.57 3.20 -12.61
C LYS A 296 -12.72 4.70 -12.85
N VAL A 297 -11.87 5.49 -12.19
CA VAL A 297 -11.90 6.96 -12.27
C VAL A 297 -11.76 7.43 -13.72
N GLY A 298 -12.72 8.24 -14.17
CA GLY A 298 -12.76 8.77 -15.55
C GLY A 298 -13.64 7.98 -16.51
N THR A 299 -14.30 6.93 -16.02
CA THR A 299 -15.33 6.22 -16.76
C THR A 299 -16.71 6.41 -16.12
N ASP A 300 -17.76 6.26 -16.92
CA ASP A 300 -19.14 6.22 -16.43
C ASP A 300 -19.42 4.85 -15.84
N GLY A 301 -19.82 4.79 -14.56
CA GLY A 301 -20.20 3.54 -13.89
C GLY A 301 -21.60 3.05 -14.21
N SER A 302 -22.35 3.70 -15.11
CA SER A 302 -23.67 3.23 -15.50
C SER A 302 -23.62 1.80 -16.05
N GLY A 303 -24.32 0.88 -15.39
CA GLY A 303 -24.34 -0.55 -15.77
C GLY A 303 -23.13 -1.36 -15.34
N THR A 304 -22.22 -0.79 -14.53
CA THR A 304 -21.07 -1.55 -14.00
C THR A 304 -21.36 -2.09 -12.60
N SER A 305 -20.62 -3.13 -12.19
CA SER A 305 -20.69 -3.75 -10.86
C SER A 305 -20.33 -2.83 -9.69
N TRP A 306 -19.72 -1.67 -9.98
CA TRP A 306 -19.39 -0.65 -8.99
C TRP A 306 -20.40 0.51 -8.95
N SER A 307 -21.46 0.48 -9.76
CA SER A 307 -22.57 1.44 -9.65
C SER A 307 -23.29 1.27 -8.31
N PHE A 308 -23.47 2.39 -7.62
CA PHE A 308 -24.20 2.50 -6.35
C PHE A 308 -25.25 3.61 -6.42
N ASN A 309 -25.86 3.80 -7.60
CA ASN A 309 -26.91 4.79 -7.79
C ASN A 309 -28.07 4.58 -6.81
N LEU A 310 -28.47 5.66 -6.13
CA LEU A 310 -29.45 5.65 -5.04
C LEU A 310 -29.15 4.58 -3.97
N GLY A 311 -27.87 4.33 -3.70
CA GLY A 311 -27.40 3.33 -2.75
C GLY A 311 -26.05 3.68 -2.12
N TRP A 312 -25.27 2.65 -1.80
CA TRP A 312 -23.99 2.78 -1.10
C TRP A 312 -23.03 1.67 -1.47
N PHE A 313 -21.74 1.92 -1.21
CA PHE A 313 -20.69 0.91 -1.24
C PHE A 313 -19.90 0.94 0.06
N HIS A 314 -19.39 -0.21 0.50
CA HIS A 314 -18.56 -0.34 1.69
C HIS A 314 -17.58 -1.50 1.50
N ARG A 315 -16.41 -1.42 2.12
CA ARG A 315 -15.43 -2.51 2.10
C ARG A 315 -15.97 -3.76 2.83
N ASN A 316 -15.58 -4.94 2.40
CA ASN A 316 -15.98 -6.21 3.03
C ASN A 316 -14.98 -6.64 4.13
N ASP A 317 -14.56 -7.90 4.19
CA ASP A 317 -13.53 -8.39 5.14
C ASP A 317 -12.14 -8.51 4.46
N SER A 318 -12.08 -8.51 3.13
CA SER A 318 -10.86 -8.56 2.29
C SER A 318 -10.35 -7.15 1.98
N ASN A 319 -9.94 -6.45 3.03
CA ASN A 319 -9.88 -4.99 3.11
C ASN A 319 -8.55 -4.34 2.72
N TYR A 320 -7.85 -4.89 1.74
CA TYR A 320 -6.57 -4.36 1.30
C TYR A 320 -6.75 -3.10 0.44
N SER A 321 -5.87 -2.11 0.60
CA SER A 321 -5.81 -0.97 -0.32
C SER A 321 -5.57 -1.45 -1.74
N SER A 322 -6.26 -0.90 -2.74
CA SER A 322 -6.07 -1.28 -4.14
C SER A 322 -6.04 -0.07 -5.06
N VAL A 323 -4.98 0.05 -5.85
CA VAL A 323 -4.82 1.14 -6.82
C VAL A 323 -5.75 1.00 -8.02
N GLY A 324 -6.26 -0.23 -8.25
CA GLY A 324 -7.32 -0.55 -9.20
C GLY A 324 -8.59 -1.00 -8.49
N PHE A 325 -9.72 -0.96 -9.20
CA PHE A 325 -10.97 -1.47 -8.65
C PHE A 325 -11.00 -3.00 -8.71
N ASP A 326 -11.24 -3.63 -7.55
CA ASP A 326 -11.46 -5.06 -7.40
C ASP A 326 -12.81 -5.26 -6.69
N LYS A 327 -13.83 -5.74 -7.42
CA LYS A 327 -15.20 -5.90 -6.90
C LYS A 327 -15.26 -6.83 -5.69
N SER A 328 -14.37 -7.81 -5.60
CA SER A 328 -14.31 -8.78 -4.52
C SER A 328 -13.98 -8.15 -3.16
N GLN A 329 -13.57 -6.88 -3.11
CA GLN A 329 -13.30 -6.13 -1.88
C GLN A 329 -14.47 -5.25 -1.41
N TRP A 330 -15.59 -5.24 -2.16
CA TRP A 330 -16.67 -4.28 -1.96
C TRP A 330 -18.05 -4.92 -1.90
N VAL A 331 -18.81 -4.54 -0.88
CA VAL A 331 -20.26 -4.69 -0.86
C VAL A 331 -20.87 -3.45 -1.51
N VAL A 332 -21.75 -3.66 -2.48
CA VAL A 332 -22.39 -2.57 -3.24
C VAL A 332 -23.89 -2.80 -3.27
N HIS A 333 -24.67 -1.78 -2.92
CA HIS A 333 -26.12 -1.78 -3.05
C HIS A 333 -26.57 -0.61 -3.92
N LYS A 334 -27.50 -0.88 -4.84
CA LYS A 334 -28.15 0.10 -5.73
C LYS A 334 -29.64 0.19 -5.44
N ASN A 335 -30.26 1.35 -5.68
CA ASN A 335 -31.72 1.55 -5.62
C ASN A 335 -32.41 1.28 -4.26
N ILE A 336 -31.69 1.41 -3.14
CA ILE A 336 -32.23 1.19 -1.79
C ILE A 336 -32.79 2.48 -1.14
N TYR A 337 -32.42 3.66 -1.65
CA TYR A 337 -32.89 4.96 -1.16
C TYR A 337 -34.00 5.56 -2.04
N THR A 338 -35.03 4.78 -2.39
CA THR A 338 -36.04 5.09 -3.43
C THR A 338 -37.34 5.72 -2.93
N THR A 339 -37.48 6.04 -1.64
CA THR A 339 -38.71 6.67 -1.14
C THR A 339 -38.94 8.05 -1.76
N SER A 340 -40.14 8.28 -2.32
CA SER A 340 -40.52 9.58 -2.89
C SER A 340 -40.53 10.67 -1.81
N GLY A 341 -39.58 11.61 -1.90
CA GLY A 341 -39.51 12.81 -1.05
C GLY A 341 -38.22 12.96 -0.24
N PHE A 342 -38.11 14.07 0.49
CA PHE A 342 -36.93 14.46 1.29
C PHE A 342 -36.62 13.56 2.52
N ASN A 343 -37.12 12.33 2.59
CA ASN A 343 -37.12 11.50 3.81
C ASN A 343 -36.26 10.22 3.75
N GLY A 344 -35.59 9.91 2.63
CA GLY A 344 -34.72 8.73 2.53
C GLY A 344 -33.47 8.87 3.43
N LYS A 345 -33.52 8.26 4.61
CA LYS A 345 -32.46 8.27 5.64
C LYS A 345 -31.79 6.91 5.72
N ASN A 346 -30.64 6.82 6.39
CA ASN A 346 -29.90 5.56 6.48
C ASN A 346 -30.73 4.41 7.10
N ASN A 347 -31.48 4.69 8.16
CA ASN A 347 -32.36 3.70 8.81
C ASN A 347 -33.60 3.28 8.02
N THR A 348 -33.87 3.94 6.89
CA THR A 348 -34.98 3.56 6.00
C THR A 348 -34.53 2.64 4.88
N ALA A 349 -33.22 2.47 4.68
CA ALA A 349 -32.67 1.53 3.71
C ALA A 349 -32.54 0.11 4.30
N SER A 350 -32.69 -0.88 3.43
CA SER A 350 -32.48 -2.29 3.74
C SER A 350 -31.65 -2.92 2.62
N PRO A 351 -30.36 -3.24 2.85
CA PRO A 351 -29.59 -2.95 4.07
C PRO A 351 -29.21 -1.46 4.20
N SER A 352 -29.06 -1.00 5.45
CA SER A 352 -28.56 0.35 5.75
C SER A 352 -27.04 0.44 5.58
N TYR A 353 -26.51 1.62 5.23
CA TYR A 353 -25.08 1.86 5.14
C TYR A 353 -24.39 1.68 6.51
N PRO A 354 -23.37 0.81 6.60
CA PRO A 354 -22.62 0.55 7.83
C PRO A 354 -21.56 1.63 8.05
N VAL A 355 -21.98 2.80 8.57
CA VAL A 355 -21.06 3.91 8.83
C VAL A 355 -20.02 3.54 9.89
N ALA A 356 -18.76 3.84 9.58
CA ALA A 356 -17.61 3.65 10.46
C ALA A 356 -17.43 2.21 11.00
N ASP A 357 -17.65 1.22 10.13
CA ASP A 357 -17.64 -0.22 10.44
C ASP A 357 -16.51 -0.99 9.72
N PHE A 358 -15.44 -0.28 9.34
CA PHE A 358 -14.28 -0.89 8.71
C PHE A 358 -13.46 -1.71 9.71
N ASP A 359 -13.19 -2.98 9.37
CA ASP A 359 -12.27 -3.85 10.13
C ASP A 359 -10.81 -3.66 9.65
N PRO A 360 -9.90 -3.13 10.50
CA PRO A 360 -8.51 -2.91 10.15
C PRO A 360 -7.59 -4.13 10.35
N THR A 361 -8.10 -5.31 10.73
CA THR A 361 -7.24 -6.45 11.09
C THR A 361 -6.48 -7.08 9.91
N THR A 362 -6.91 -6.82 8.67
CA THR A 362 -6.38 -7.44 7.43
C THR A 362 -5.91 -6.41 6.38
N ASN A 363 -5.47 -5.21 6.77
CA ASN A 363 -5.36 -4.07 5.84
C ASN A 363 -3.97 -3.82 5.21
N ASN A 364 -2.91 -4.45 5.69
CA ASN A 364 -1.57 -4.23 5.13
C ASN A 364 -1.40 -5.05 3.86
N LEU A 365 -1.28 -4.40 2.71
CA LEU A 365 -1.08 -5.07 1.42
C LEU A 365 0.26 -5.83 1.38
N TYR A 366 1.30 -5.24 1.96
CA TYR A 366 2.62 -5.86 2.08
C TYR A 366 2.93 -6.21 3.54
N SER A 367 3.83 -7.17 3.76
CA SER A 367 4.48 -7.41 5.06
C SER A 367 5.94 -7.79 4.85
N GLY A 368 6.78 -7.55 5.87
CA GLY A 368 8.22 -7.84 5.78
C GLY A 368 9.03 -6.84 4.92
N LEU A 369 8.56 -5.60 4.78
CA LEU A 369 9.22 -4.55 3.98
C LEU A 369 10.68 -4.27 4.38
N THR A 370 11.05 -4.57 5.63
CA THR A 370 12.40 -4.37 6.17
C THR A 370 13.15 -5.69 6.41
N ASN A 371 12.59 -6.81 5.97
CA ASN A 371 13.13 -8.15 6.22
C ASN A 371 13.63 -8.77 4.91
N ASP A 372 14.34 -9.88 5.05
CA ASP A 372 14.81 -10.72 3.95
C ASP A 372 13.67 -11.37 3.12
N THR A 373 12.43 -11.22 3.58
CA THR A 373 11.24 -11.85 3.02
C THR A 373 10.12 -10.81 2.90
N LEU A 374 9.75 -10.47 1.67
CA LEU A 374 8.56 -9.67 1.36
C LEU A 374 7.38 -10.59 1.12
N THR A 375 6.26 -10.31 1.76
CA THR A 375 4.98 -10.96 1.43
C THR A 375 3.99 -9.92 0.93
N ILE A 376 3.39 -10.21 -0.21
CA ILE A 376 2.17 -9.57 -0.70
C ILE A 376 1.02 -10.38 -0.12
N ASN A 377 0.27 -9.80 0.82
CA ASN A 377 -0.76 -10.52 1.54
C ASN A 377 -2.00 -10.79 0.67
N TYR A 378 -2.20 -9.96 -0.36
CA TYR A 378 -3.30 -10.06 -1.32
C TYR A 378 -2.82 -9.57 -2.70
N VAL A 379 -2.56 -10.50 -3.60
CA VAL A 379 -2.12 -10.19 -4.97
C VAL A 379 -3.29 -9.59 -5.75
N GLN A 380 -3.06 -8.43 -6.36
CA GLN A 380 -4.09 -7.73 -7.14
C GLN A 380 -3.86 -7.97 -8.63
N LEU A 381 -4.93 -8.06 -9.43
CA LEU A 381 -4.82 -8.14 -10.89
C LEU A 381 -3.99 -6.99 -11.49
N SER A 382 -4.04 -5.80 -10.88
CA SER A 382 -3.24 -4.65 -11.32
C SER A 382 -1.73 -4.81 -11.11
N MET A 383 -1.30 -5.82 -10.36
CA MET A 383 0.11 -6.15 -10.13
C MET A 383 0.68 -7.10 -11.19
N ASP A 384 -0.11 -7.48 -12.22
CA ASP A 384 0.41 -8.31 -13.30
C ASP A 384 1.66 -7.68 -13.94
N ARG A 385 2.73 -8.47 -14.02
CA ARG A 385 4.07 -8.11 -14.51
C ARG A 385 4.80 -7.06 -13.68
N TYR A 386 4.36 -6.79 -12.45
CA TYR A 386 5.17 -6.00 -11.52
C TYR A 386 6.46 -6.75 -11.21
N GLN A 387 7.55 -6.01 -11.04
CA GLN A 387 8.84 -6.58 -10.70
C GLN A 387 9.28 -6.14 -9.30
N TYR A 388 9.74 -7.08 -8.49
CA TYR A 388 10.13 -6.86 -7.11
C TYR A 388 11.63 -7.14 -6.91
N ARG A 389 12.33 -6.27 -6.18
CA ARG A 389 13.73 -6.47 -5.80
C ARG A 389 13.98 -5.94 -4.38
N ALA A 390 15.06 -6.38 -3.76
CA ALA A 390 15.53 -5.82 -2.50
C ALA A 390 16.82 -5.02 -2.70
N VAL A 391 16.98 -3.97 -1.91
CA VAL A 391 18.25 -3.29 -1.65
C VAL A 391 18.72 -3.76 -0.27
N ILE A 392 19.91 -4.36 -0.21
CA ILE A 392 20.45 -4.93 1.03
C ILE A 392 21.61 -4.06 1.50
N LYS A 393 21.61 -3.66 2.77
CA LYS A 393 22.68 -2.88 3.39
C LYS A 393 23.14 -3.50 4.71
N SER A 394 24.41 -3.35 5.00
CA SER A 394 25.04 -3.53 6.30
C SER A 394 24.41 -2.57 7.31
N THR A 395 24.19 -3.01 8.54
CA THR A 395 23.59 -2.15 9.59
C THR A 395 24.62 -1.40 10.40
N ALA A 396 25.91 -1.73 10.26
CA ALA A 396 27.03 -1.12 11.01
C ALA A 396 28.09 -0.57 10.06
N TYR A 397 27.73 -0.24 8.81
CA TYR A 397 28.66 0.38 7.86
C TYR A 397 27.90 1.44 7.09
N LEU A 398 28.07 2.70 7.47
CA LEU A 398 27.26 3.80 6.96
C LEU A 398 27.53 4.08 5.47
N CYS A 399 28.77 3.86 5.03
CA CYS A 399 29.18 3.99 3.64
C CYS A 399 28.64 2.88 2.69
N ASP A 400 27.86 1.93 3.19
CA ASP A 400 27.26 0.89 2.35
C ASP A 400 26.33 1.49 1.29
N ASN A 401 26.75 1.38 0.03
CA ASN A 401 25.99 1.87 -1.13
C ASN A 401 24.76 1.00 -1.46
N GLY A 402 24.62 -0.15 -0.82
CA GLY A 402 23.54 -1.11 -0.97
C GLY A 402 23.73 -2.07 -2.14
N ALA A 403 23.60 -3.36 -1.87
CA ALA A 403 23.55 -4.40 -2.89
C ALA A 403 22.12 -4.58 -3.40
N ASN A 404 21.90 -4.23 -4.67
CA ASN A 404 20.64 -4.50 -5.36
C ASN A 404 20.56 -5.98 -5.75
N THR A 405 19.45 -6.65 -5.44
CA THR A 405 19.15 -7.97 -6.00
C THR A 405 18.77 -7.84 -7.48
N ASN A 406 18.83 -8.96 -8.22
CA ASN A 406 18.05 -9.06 -9.46
C ASN A 406 16.55 -8.94 -9.11
N SER A 407 15.76 -8.43 -10.05
CA SER A 407 14.30 -8.38 -9.88
C SER A 407 13.65 -9.72 -10.22
N ALA A 408 12.51 -9.97 -9.60
CA ALA A 408 11.60 -11.08 -9.88
C ALA A 408 10.27 -10.53 -10.40
N GLU A 409 9.72 -11.12 -11.45
CA GLU A 409 8.42 -10.79 -12.03
C GLU A 409 7.28 -11.53 -11.29
N LEU A 410 6.20 -10.82 -10.98
CA LEU A 410 4.93 -11.40 -10.54
C LEU A 410 3.97 -11.45 -11.73
N ILE A 411 3.58 -12.65 -12.15
CA ILE A 411 2.51 -12.85 -13.13
C ILE A 411 1.21 -13.12 -12.36
N VAL A 412 0.17 -12.36 -12.68
CA VAL A 412 -1.13 -12.45 -12.01
C VAL A 412 -2.21 -12.87 -13.00
N PHE A 413 -3.01 -13.86 -12.61
CA PHE A 413 -4.15 -14.35 -13.40
C PHE A 413 -5.44 -14.35 -12.56
N LEU A 414 -6.59 -14.37 -13.23
CA LEU A 414 -7.89 -14.60 -12.60
C LEU A 414 -8.15 -16.11 -12.55
N ASP A 415 -8.78 -16.56 -11.47
CA ASP A 415 -9.02 -17.96 -11.08
C ASP A 415 -10.32 -17.90 -10.26
N SER A 416 -11.44 -17.95 -10.96
CA SER A 416 -12.74 -17.52 -10.44
C SER A 416 -13.37 -18.50 -9.45
N ASP A 417 -13.12 -19.80 -9.63
CA ASP A 417 -13.58 -20.88 -8.76
C ASP A 417 -12.53 -21.38 -7.74
N ASP A 418 -11.31 -20.84 -7.79
CA ASP A 418 -10.20 -21.16 -6.89
C ASP A 418 -9.72 -22.62 -6.96
N ASP A 419 -9.80 -23.24 -8.14
CA ASP A 419 -9.35 -24.62 -8.34
C ASP A 419 -7.85 -24.74 -8.71
N GLY A 420 -7.22 -23.61 -9.03
CA GLY A 420 -5.80 -23.48 -9.37
C GLY A 420 -5.49 -23.50 -10.88
N VAL A 421 -6.51 -23.59 -11.73
CA VAL A 421 -6.46 -23.28 -13.17
C VAL A 421 -6.97 -21.85 -13.33
N GLY A 422 -6.30 -21.06 -14.16
CA GLY A 422 -6.72 -19.67 -14.36
C GLY A 422 -7.69 -19.57 -15.52
N ASP A 423 -8.72 -18.72 -15.41
CA ASP A 423 -9.86 -18.59 -16.33
C ASP A 423 -9.47 -18.64 -17.82
N VAL A 424 -8.33 -18.05 -18.19
CA VAL A 424 -7.84 -18.05 -19.58
C VAL A 424 -7.55 -19.46 -20.14
N ASN A 425 -7.26 -20.42 -19.27
CA ASN A 425 -7.00 -21.82 -19.61
C ASN A 425 -8.01 -22.78 -18.96
N ASP A 426 -8.98 -22.25 -18.22
CA ASP A 426 -10.12 -23.00 -17.73
C ASP A 426 -11.09 -23.29 -18.88
N LEU A 427 -11.90 -24.33 -18.73
CA LEU A 427 -13.00 -24.62 -19.64
C LEU A 427 -14.37 -24.51 -18.94
N ASP A 428 -14.38 -24.30 -17.63
CA ASP A 428 -15.52 -24.25 -16.72
C ASP A 428 -15.16 -23.29 -15.57
N ASP A 429 -15.19 -21.98 -15.85
CA ASP A 429 -14.63 -20.91 -15.00
C ASP A 429 -15.26 -20.83 -13.57
N ASP A 430 -16.41 -21.45 -13.32
CA ASP A 430 -17.10 -21.49 -12.02
C ASP A 430 -17.30 -22.90 -11.43
N ASN A 431 -16.85 -23.93 -12.15
CA ASN A 431 -16.93 -25.35 -11.77
C ASN A 431 -18.37 -25.86 -11.51
N ASP A 432 -19.40 -25.27 -12.12
CA ASP A 432 -20.79 -25.73 -12.02
C ASP A 432 -21.07 -26.98 -12.89
N GLY A 433 -20.11 -27.39 -13.73
CA GLY A 433 -20.18 -28.57 -14.58
C GLY A 433 -20.80 -28.32 -15.96
N ILE A 434 -21.14 -27.09 -16.28
CA ILE A 434 -21.41 -26.59 -17.63
C ILE A 434 -20.02 -26.23 -18.23
N LEU A 435 -19.95 -25.62 -19.41
CA LEU A 435 -18.69 -25.22 -20.03
C LEU A 435 -18.87 -23.81 -20.49
N ASP A 436 -17.82 -23.00 -20.42
CA ASP A 436 -17.87 -21.60 -20.88
C ASP A 436 -18.39 -21.49 -22.33
N THR A 437 -18.15 -22.53 -23.15
CA THR A 437 -18.63 -22.59 -24.53
C THR A 437 -20.13 -22.80 -24.68
N ASP A 438 -20.77 -23.40 -23.68
CA ASP A 438 -22.22 -23.61 -23.58
C ASP A 438 -22.91 -22.42 -22.88
N GLU A 439 -22.22 -21.70 -21.99
CA GLU A 439 -22.73 -20.52 -21.26
C GLU A 439 -22.52 -19.18 -21.99
N GLY A 440 -21.44 -19.08 -22.76
CA GLY A 440 -21.06 -17.92 -23.55
C GLY A 440 -20.09 -16.97 -22.81
N ASP A 441 -19.06 -16.49 -23.52
CA ASP A 441 -17.97 -15.66 -22.95
C ASP A 441 -18.45 -14.40 -22.20
N ALA A 442 -19.46 -13.70 -22.73
CA ALA A 442 -19.90 -12.39 -22.26
C ALA A 442 -21.42 -12.27 -22.14
N ASP A 443 -22.10 -13.41 -22.22
CA ASP A 443 -23.55 -13.47 -22.02
C ASP A 443 -23.80 -13.36 -20.50
N ASP A 444 -24.79 -12.56 -20.14
CA ASP A 444 -25.18 -12.20 -18.76
C ASP A 444 -26.71 -12.11 -18.81
N TYR A 445 -27.36 -13.20 -18.41
CA TYR A 445 -28.77 -13.39 -18.72
C TYR A 445 -29.68 -12.56 -17.81
N ASP A 446 -29.36 -12.47 -16.52
CA ASP A 446 -30.12 -11.70 -15.54
C ASP A 446 -29.72 -10.20 -15.47
N ASN A 447 -28.61 -9.82 -16.10
CA ASN A 447 -28.02 -8.47 -16.14
C ASN A 447 -27.56 -7.95 -14.77
N ASP A 448 -27.09 -8.81 -13.88
CA ASP A 448 -26.52 -8.42 -12.61
C ASP A 448 -25.06 -7.91 -12.73
N GLY A 449 -24.41 -8.23 -13.86
CA GLY A 449 -23.05 -7.85 -14.21
C GLY A 449 -21.99 -8.94 -14.02
N VAL A 450 -22.39 -10.17 -13.70
CA VAL A 450 -21.58 -11.39 -13.73
C VAL A 450 -21.95 -12.15 -15.02
N PRO A 451 -20.99 -12.43 -15.92
CA PRO A 451 -21.25 -13.29 -17.07
C PRO A 451 -21.60 -14.72 -16.63
N ASN A 452 -22.48 -15.40 -17.36
CA ASN A 452 -23.01 -16.73 -17.03
C ASN A 452 -21.94 -17.74 -16.63
N ARG A 453 -20.82 -17.83 -17.38
CA ARG A 453 -19.68 -18.71 -17.05
C ARG A 453 -19.00 -18.47 -15.68
N LEU A 454 -19.43 -17.44 -14.95
CA LEU A 454 -18.93 -17.06 -13.62
C LEU A 454 -20.08 -16.99 -12.60
N ASP A 455 -21.30 -17.32 -13.01
CA ASP A 455 -22.52 -17.12 -12.26
C ASP A 455 -23.21 -18.47 -12.01
N LEU A 456 -23.34 -18.82 -10.72
CA LEU A 456 -23.92 -20.09 -10.33
C LEU A 456 -25.47 -20.11 -10.42
N ASP A 457 -26.11 -18.98 -10.76
CA ASP A 457 -27.56 -18.78 -10.92
C ASP A 457 -27.78 -17.75 -12.06
N SER A 458 -27.42 -18.14 -13.29
CA SER A 458 -27.30 -17.25 -14.47
C SER A 458 -28.56 -16.44 -14.77
N ASP A 459 -29.74 -16.93 -14.41
CA ASP A 459 -31.01 -16.26 -14.67
C ASP A 459 -31.63 -15.59 -13.42
N GLY A 460 -30.98 -15.76 -12.26
CA GLY A 460 -31.31 -15.12 -10.99
C GLY A 460 -32.65 -15.57 -10.41
N ASP A 461 -33.12 -16.77 -10.71
CA ASP A 461 -34.39 -17.31 -10.21
C ASP A 461 -34.28 -17.94 -8.81
N GLY A 462 -33.06 -18.25 -8.38
CA GLY A 462 -32.72 -18.84 -7.08
C GLY A 462 -32.56 -20.36 -7.09
N CYS A 463 -32.51 -21.00 -8.26
CA CYS A 463 -32.05 -22.35 -8.48
C CYS A 463 -30.65 -22.31 -9.12
N ASN A 464 -29.71 -23.14 -8.64
CA ASN A 464 -28.36 -23.10 -9.21
C ASN A 464 -28.31 -23.77 -10.59
N ASP A 465 -27.49 -23.23 -11.48
CA ASP A 465 -27.30 -23.65 -12.87
C ASP A 465 -26.98 -25.15 -12.99
N VAL A 466 -26.06 -25.64 -12.16
CA VAL A 466 -25.72 -27.07 -12.03
C VAL A 466 -26.95 -27.98 -11.87
N ILE A 467 -27.97 -27.56 -11.10
CA ILE A 467 -29.19 -28.33 -10.85
C ILE A 467 -30.10 -28.28 -12.09
N GLU A 468 -30.22 -27.11 -12.69
CA GLU A 468 -31.09 -26.86 -13.85
C GLU A 468 -30.55 -27.52 -15.11
N ALA A 469 -29.24 -27.51 -15.31
CA ALA A 469 -28.55 -28.29 -16.33
C ALA A 469 -28.72 -29.81 -16.17
N GLY A 470 -29.24 -30.26 -15.02
CA GLY A 470 -29.57 -31.65 -14.73
C GLY A 470 -28.41 -32.44 -14.13
N PHE A 471 -27.43 -31.76 -13.54
CA PHE A 471 -26.27 -32.35 -12.88
C PHE A 471 -26.48 -32.46 -11.36
N ILE A 472 -25.56 -33.17 -10.70
CA ILE A 472 -25.62 -33.43 -9.26
C ILE A 472 -24.81 -32.37 -8.51
N ASP A 473 -25.51 -31.59 -7.70
CA ASP A 473 -24.96 -30.77 -6.62
C ASP A 473 -25.44 -31.36 -5.28
N GLY A 474 -24.54 -32.08 -4.59
CA GLY A 474 -24.87 -32.89 -3.43
C GLY A 474 -24.81 -32.17 -2.09
N ASP A 475 -24.20 -30.98 -2.04
CA ASP A 475 -24.14 -30.09 -0.88
C ASP A 475 -24.80 -28.73 -1.09
N SER A 476 -25.39 -28.51 -2.27
CA SER A 476 -26.19 -27.33 -2.63
C SER A 476 -25.40 -26.04 -2.57
N ASP A 477 -24.15 -26.07 -3.03
CA ASP A 477 -23.25 -24.90 -3.09
C ASP A 477 -23.11 -24.30 -4.50
N GLY A 478 -23.78 -24.87 -5.51
CA GLY A 478 -23.77 -24.42 -6.90
C GLY A 478 -22.68 -25.06 -7.74
N ILE A 479 -21.78 -25.83 -7.13
CA ILE A 479 -20.67 -26.49 -7.81
C ILE A 479 -21.02 -27.95 -8.07
N ILE A 480 -20.53 -28.52 -9.17
CA ILE A 480 -20.81 -29.93 -9.45
C ILE A 480 -20.12 -30.88 -8.46
N GLY A 481 -20.90 -31.77 -7.88
CA GLY A 481 -20.42 -32.84 -7.00
C GLY A 481 -20.70 -32.63 -5.52
N THR A 482 -19.69 -32.84 -4.68
CA THR A 482 -19.78 -32.63 -3.22
C THR A 482 -18.43 -32.24 -2.64
N GLY A 483 -18.39 -31.19 -1.83
CA GLY A 483 -17.17 -30.64 -1.25
C GLY A 483 -16.26 -30.00 -2.30
N THR A 484 -15.02 -29.69 -1.92
CA THR A 484 -14.08 -29.02 -2.85
C THR A 484 -13.76 -29.90 -4.06
N PRO A 485 -14.07 -29.44 -5.29
CA PRO A 485 -13.83 -30.22 -6.50
C PRO A 485 -12.33 -30.44 -6.74
N SER A 486 -12.00 -31.49 -7.49
CA SER A 486 -10.65 -31.69 -8.01
C SER A 486 -10.70 -31.66 -9.52
N VAL A 487 -9.94 -30.78 -10.15
CA VAL A 487 -10.03 -30.55 -11.59
C VAL A 487 -8.91 -31.23 -12.39
N ASP A 488 -9.12 -31.38 -13.70
CA ASP A 488 -8.10 -31.80 -14.64
C ASP A 488 -7.23 -30.62 -15.13
N ALA A 489 -6.31 -30.87 -16.05
CA ALA A 489 -5.36 -29.84 -16.50
C ALA A 489 -6.00 -28.71 -17.36
N ASN A 490 -7.28 -28.83 -17.69
CA ASN A 490 -8.07 -27.83 -18.41
C ASN A 490 -9.25 -27.33 -17.56
N GLY A 491 -9.16 -27.43 -16.22
CA GLY A 491 -10.14 -26.85 -15.30
C GLY A 491 -11.45 -27.61 -15.10
N LYS A 492 -11.68 -28.72 -15.83
CA LYS A 492 -12.89 -29.54 -15.59
C LYS A 492 -12.84 -30.32 -14.28
N VAL A 493 -13.90 -30.27 -13.48
CA VAL A 493 -14.15 -31.16 -12.33
C VAL A 493 -14.02 -32.64 -12.72
N SER A 494 -12.98 -33.27 -12.20
CA SER A 494 -12.64 -34.68 -12.43
C SER A 494 -13.14 -35.62 -11.33
N SER A 495 -13.61 -35.07 -10.20
CA SER A 495 -14.13 -35.81 -9.04
C SER A 495 -15.58 -36.28 -9.17
N VAL A 496 -16.24 -35.99 -10.29
CA VAL A 496 -17.68 -36.23 -10.51
C VAL A 496 -17.94 -37.32 -11.55
N SER A 497 -19.18 -37.81 -11.59
CA SER A 497 -19.61 -38.89 -12.50
C SER A 497 -20.52 -38.43 -13.64
N ASP A 498 -20.90 -37.16 -13.59
CA ASP A 498 -21.80 -36.41 -14.46
C ASP A 498 -21.22 -35.00 -14.70
N GLY A 499 -21.97 -34.10 -15.34
CA GLY A 499 -21.46 -32.83 -15.85
C GLY A 499 -20.83 -32.95 -17.24
N TYR A 500 -20.51 -31.80 -17.84
CA TYR A 500 -19.85 -31.67 -19.15
C TYR A 500 -20.55 -32.44 -20.27
N THR A 501 -21.87 -32.55 -20.15
CA THR A 501 -22.77 -33.06 -21.19
C THR A 501 -23.76 -31.96 -21.56
N THR A 502 -24.55 -32.16 -22.61
CA THR A 502 -25.53 -31.15 -23.04
C THR A 502 -26.46 -30.79 -21.86
N PRO A 503 -26.50 -29.51 -21.44
CA PRO A 503 -27.42 -29.05 -20.40
C PRO A 503 -28.88 -29.36 -20.73
N ALA A 504 -29.71 -29.53 -19.71
CA ALA A 504 -31.12 -29.85 -19.88
C ALA A 504 -31.89 -28.71 -20.59
N ASP A 505 -32.86 -29.12 -21.41
CA ASP A 505 -33.91 -28.27 -22.00
C ASP A 505 -35.22 -29.06 -21.78
N GLY A 506 -35.81 -28.88 -20.60
CA GLY A 506 -36.90 -29.69 -20.09
C GLY A 506 -38.22 -29.48 -20.82
N ASP A 507 -38.42 -28.29 -21.38
CA ASP A 507 -39.62 -27.93 -22.14
C ASP A 507 -39.45 -28.07 -23.68
N ALA A 508 -38.23 -28.37 -24.13
CA ALA A 508 -37.81 -28.56 -25.51
C ALA A 508 -38.00 -27.30 -26.39
N ASN A 509 -37.81 -26.11 -25.83
CA ASN A 509 -37.96 -24.84 -26.53
C ASN A 509 -36.66 -24.35 -27.21
N SER A 510 -35.55 -25.09 -27.06
CA SER A 510 -34.19 -24.76 -27.55
C SER A 510 -33.47 -23.64 -26.80
N VAL A 511 -33.95 -23.27 -25.63
CA VAL A 511 -33.24 -22.57 -24.56
C VAL A 511 -32.97 -23.61 -23.48
N VAL A 512 -31.79 -23.54 -22.89
CA VAL A 512 -31.36 -24.44 -21.82
C VAL A 512 -31.95 -23.96 -20.49
N ASP A 513 -32.27 -24.90 -19.61
CA ASP A 513 -33.06 -24.63 -18.40
C ASP A 513 -32.32 -23.63 -17.46
N PHE A 514 -30.99 -23.68 -17.34
CA PHE A 514 -30.20 -22.73 -16.52
C PHE A 514 -30.24 -21.26 -16.99
N LEU A 515 -30.88 -20.99 -18.12
CA LEU A 515 -31.15 -19.63 -18.62
C LEU A 515 -32.64 -19.31 -18.55
N GLN A 516 -33.42 -19.97 -17.70
CA GLN A 516 -34.89 -19.90 -17.71
C GLN A 516 -35.57 -20.01 -16.33
N PRO A 517 -36.43 -19.03 -15.97
CA PRO A 517 -37.03 -18.96 -14.63
C PRO A 517 -38.38 -19.69 -14.48
#